data_AF-A0A085BC83-F1
#
_entry.id   AF-A0A085BC83-F1
#
_cell.length_a   1.000
_cell.length_b   1.000
_cell.length_c   1.000
_cell.angle_alpha   90.00
_cell.angle_beta   90.00
_cell.angle_gamma   90.00
#
_symmetry.space_group_name_H-M   'P 1'
#
loop_
_entity.id
_entity.type
_entity.pdbx_description
1 polymer ?
#
loop_
_entity_poly.entity_id
_entity_poly.type
_entity_poly.pdbx_seq_one_letter_code
_entity_poly.pdbx_strand_id
1 'polypeptide(L)'
;MKRTLTGSDGMSIIIPDGYRGLQGSDGRMVPIPPGGRGLQGSDGRMIAIKAGSRGLQGSDGRMVEINSGSRGLQGSDGRMVEIKSGSRGLQGSDGRMVEIKSGYRGVQGSDGRMVGIAPGKRAVQDANGRMRNK
;
A
#
# COMPACT_ATOMS: atom_id res chain seq x y z
N MET A 1 -20.39 -17.87 -9.81
CA MET A 1 -21.18 -16.62 -9.87
C MET A 1 -20.67 -15.65 -8.82
N LYS A 2 -20.76 -14.34 -9.11
CA LYS A 2 -20.43 -13.28 -8.16
C LYS A 2 -21.49 -13.26 -7.08
N ARG A 3 -21.12 -12.93 -5.85
CA ARG A 3 -22.08 -12.85 -4.73
C ARG A 3 -21.82 -11.63 -3.87
N THR A 4 -22.88 -11.09 -3.28
CA THR A 4 -22.77 -10.00 -2.32
C THR A 4 -22.64 -10.57 -0.91
N LEU A 5 -21.71 -10.06 -0.11
CA LEU A 5 -21.60 -10.36 1.32
C LEU A 5 -21.65 -9.05 2.10
N THR A 6 -22.37 -9.07 3.22
CA THR A 6 -22.52 -7.92 4.13
C THR A 6 -21.69 -8.17 5.38
N GLY A 7 -20.84 -7.22 5.72
CA GLY A 7 -20.07 -7.23 6.96
C GLY A 7 -20.92 -6.92 8.18
N SER A 8 -20.39 -7.15 9.37
CA SER A 8 -21.08 -6.76 10.61
C SER A 8 -21.14 -5.24 10.80
N ASP A 9 -20.36 -4.48 10.01
CA ASP A 9 -20.48 -3.02 9.89
C ASP A 9 -21.66 -2.58 9.03
N GLY A 10 -22.45 -3.54 8.51
CA GLY A 10 -23.59 -3.29 7.64
C GLY A 10 -23.21 -2.97 6.18
N MET A 11 -21.92 -2.91 5.84
CA MET A 11 -21.47 -2.61 4.49
C MET A 11 -21.38 -3.88 3.65
N SER A 12 -21.95 -3.83 2.46
CA SER A 12 -21.90 -4.94 1.50
C SER A 12 -20.80 -4.75 0.47
N ILE A 13 -20.14 -5.85 0.09
CA ILE A 13 -19.20 -5.90 -1.03
C ILE A 13 -19.58 -7.00 -2.01
N ILE A 14 -19.14 -6.84 -3.25
CA ILE A 14 -19.22 -7.88 -4.26
C ILE A 14 -17.97 -8.77 -4.16
N ILE A 15 -18.19 -10.06 -4.00
CA ILE A 15 -17.17 -11.10 -4.09
C ILE A 15 -17.18 -11.66 -5.52
N PRO A 16 -16.06 -11.52 -6.26
CA PRO A 16 -15.94 -12.10 -7.60
C PRO A 16 -16.04 -13.63 -7.59
N ASP A 17 -16.34 -14.23 -8.75
CA ASP A 17 -16.31 -15.68 -8.96
C ASP A 17 -14.96 -16.28 -8.53
N GLY A 18 -15.02 -17.36 -7.74
CA GLY A 18 -13.83 -18.05 -7.24
C GLY A 18 -13.17 -17.38 -6.03
N TYR A 19 -13.59 -16.17 -5.64
CA TYR A 19 -13.06 -15.50 -4.45
C TYR A 19 -13.81 -15.94 -3.19
N ARG A 20 -13.12 -15.88 -2.05
CA ARG A 20 -13.72 -16.01 -0.72
C ARG A 20 -13.92 -14.63 -0.12
N GLY A 21 -14.94 -14.42 0.69
CA GLY A 21 -15.04 -13.22 1.51
C GLY A 21 -14.60 -13.54 2.93
N LEU A 22 -13.71 -12.73 3.48
CA LEU A 22 -13.32 -12.81 4.90
C LEU A 22 -13.59 -11.46 5.57
N GLN A 23 -13.91 -11.48 6.86
CA GLN A 23 -14.25 -10.29 7.62
C GLN A 23 -13.12 -9.93 8.58
N GLY A 24 -12.73 -8.66 8.62
CA GLY A 24 -11.90 -8.12 9.70
C GLY A 24 -12.69 -7.92 10.98
N SER A 25 -12.01 -7.74 12.11
CA SER A 25 -12.70 -7.42 13.38
C SER A 25 -13.32 -6.02 13.38
N ASP A 26 -12.93 -5.16 12.43
CA ASP A 26 -13.59 -3.88 12.17
C ASP A 26 -14.96 -4.03 11.48
N GLY A 27 -15.37 -5.27 11.20
CA GLY A 27 -16.66 -5.59 10.59
C GLY A 27 -16.62 -5.65 9.06
N ARG A 28 -15.54 -5.19 8.43
CA ARG A 28 -15.47 -5.05 6.97
C ARG A 28 -15.16 -6.37 6.28
N MET A 29 -15.89 -6.63 5.19
CA MET A 29 -15.62 -7.75 4.30
C MET A 29 -14.49 -7.42 3.32
N VAL A 30 -13.68 -8.43 2.99
CA VAL A 30 -12.58 -8.34 2.03
C VAL A 30 -12.64 -9.53 1.06
N PRO A 31 -12.56 -9.30 -0.25
CA PRO A 31 -12.49 -10.37 -1.23
C PRO A 31 -11.06 -10.93 -1.30
N ILE A 32 -10.93 -12.24 -1.06
CA ILE A 32 -9.67 -12.98 -1.07
C ILE A 32 -9.56 -13.80 -2.37
N PRO A 33 -8.53 -13.58 -3.20
CA PRO A 33 -8.36 -14.30 -4.46
C PRO A 33 -8.07 -15.80 -4.25
N PRO A 34 -8.33 -16.64 -5.26
CA PRO A 34 -7.89 -18.03 -5.28
C PRO A 34 -6.39 -18.15 -4.95
N GLY A 35 -6.03 -19.10 -4.08
CA GLY A 35 -4.65 -19.28 -3.60
C GLY A 35 -4.13 -18.18 -2.67
N GLY A 36 -4.87 -17.08 -2.49
CA GLY A 36 -4.56 -16.03 -1.52
C GLY A 36 -5.07 -16.34 -0.12
N ARG A 37 -4.68 -15.47 0.83
CA ARG A 37 -5.11 -15.51 2.23
C ARG A 37 -5.50 -14.12 2.73
N GLY A 38 -6.35 -14.05 3.74
CA GLY A 38 -6.58 -12.80 4.49
C GLY A 38 -5.56 -12.66 5.60
N LEU A 39 -5.08 -11.45 5.85
CA LEU A 39 -4.33 -11.11 7.06
C LEU A 39 -4.93 -9.84 7.68
N GLN A 40 -5.06 -9.87 9.00
CA GLN A 40 -5.62 -8.77 9.77
C GLN A 40 -4.52 -8.03 10.52
N GLY A 41 -4.55 -6.70 10.45
CA GLY A 41 -3.68 -5.82 11.24
C GLY A 41 -4.22 -5.62 12.66
N SER A 42 -3.38 -5.08 13.54
CA SER A 42 -3.84 -4.73 14.90
C SER A 42 -4.85 -3.58 14.90
N ASP A 43 -4.99 -2.85 13.79
CA ASP A 43 -6.06 -1.86 13.60
C ASP A 43 -7.43 -2.49 13.29
N GLY A 44 -7.51 -3.83 13.30
CA GLY A 44 -8.74 -4.58 13.05
C GLY A 44 -9.03 -4.82 11.56
N ARG A 45 -8.32 -4.15 10.66
CA ARG A 45 -8.58 -4.23 9.22
C ARG A 45 -7.93 -5.44 8.60
N MET A 46 -8.70 -6.14 7.79
CA MET A 46 -8.19 -7.24 6.97
C MET A 46 -7.73 -6.74 5.59
N ILE A 47 -6.71 -7.39 5.03
CA ILE A 47 -6.32 -7.25 3.62
C ILE A 47 -6.19 -8.61 2.95
N ALA A 48 -6.35 -8.65 1.63
CA ALA A 48 -6.01 -9.81 0.83
C ALA A 48 -4.51 -9.85 0.53
N ILE A 49 -3.90 -11.02 0.69
CA ILE A 49 -2.53 -11.32 0.28
C ILE A 49 -2.60 -12.39 -0.82
N LYS A 50 -2.07 -12.09 -2.00
CA LYS A 50 -2.01 -13.03 -3.13
C LYS A 50 -1.07 -14.20 -2.83
N ALA A 51 -1.26 -15.29 -3.57
CA ALA A 51 -0.33 -16.42 -3.55
C ALA A 51 1.10 -15.94 -3.84
N GLY A 52 2.08 -16.43 -3.07
CA GLY A 52 3.49 -16.04 -3.20
C GLY A 52 3.86 -14.70 -2.55
N SER A 53 2.89 -13.90 -2.12
CA SER A 53 3.12 -12.66 -1.37
C SER A 53 3.15 -12.91 0.14
N ARG A 54 3.71 -11.94 0.88
CA ARG A 54 3.68 -11.86 2.34
C ARG A 54 3.01 -10.58 2.80
N GLY A 55 2.41 -10.59 3.99
CA GLY A 55 1.95 -9.37 4.63
C GLY A 55 2.99 -8.87 5.62
N LEU A 56 3.14 -7.55 5.72
CA LEU A 56 3.87 -6.90 6.80
C LEU A 56 2.98 -5.86 7.46
N GLN A 57 3.08 -5.75 8.78
CA GLN A 57 2.37 -4.76 9.56
C GLN A 57 3.28 -3.55 9.83
N GLY A 58 2.74 -2.34 9.63
CA GLY A 58 3.36 -1.12 10.14
C GLY A 58 3.09 -0.93 11.64
N SER A 59 3.85 -0.05 12.31
CA SER A 59 3.54 0.30 13.71
C SER A 59 2.23 1.07 13.85
N ASP A 60 1.68 1.59 12.75
CA ASP A 60 0.33 2.15 12.69
C ASP A 60 -0.78 1.08 12.74
N GLY A 61 -0.40 -0.20 12.85
CA GLY A 61 -1.32 -1.32 12.95
C GLY A 61 -1.78 -1.88 11.62
N ARG A 62 -1.52 -1.20 10.49
CA ARG A 62 -2.05 -1.58 9.18
C ARG A 62 -1.17 -2.62 8.49
N MET A 63 -1.82 -3.59 7.86
CA MET A 63 -1.16 -4.56 6.99
C MET A 63 -0.93 -3.99 5.59
N VAL A 64 0.17 -4.41 4.98
CA VAL A 64 0.51 -4.15 3.57
C VAL A 64 0.98 -5.45 2.92
N GLU A 65 0.47 -5.72 1.72
CA GLU A 65 0.97 -6.80 0.89
C GLU A 65 2.33 -6.44 0.30
N ILE A 66 3.30 -7.34 0.44
CA ILE A 66 4.62 -7.28 -0.16
C ILE A 66 4.72 -8.45 -1.15
N ASN A 67 4.83 -8.14 -2.44
CA ASN A 67 4.93 -9.17 -3.47
C ASN A 67 6.27 -9.92 -3.36
N SER A 68 6.32 -11.11 -3.95
CA SER A 68 7.57 -11.87 -4.04
C SER A 68 8.69 -11.05 -4.71
N GLY A 69 9.90 -11.12 -4.16
CA GLY A 69 11.04 -10.32 -4.60
C GLY A 69 11.05 -8.86 -4.14
N SER A 70 9.97 -8.36 -3.54
CA SER A 70 9.91 -7.03 -2.93
C SER A 70 10.32 -7.05 -1.44
N ARG A 71 10.63 -5.87 -0.91
CA ARG A 71 10.81 -5.63 0.53
C ARG A 71 9.79 -4.63 1.05
N GLY A 72 9.48 -4.69 2.34
CA GLY A 72 8.72 -3.63 3.01
C GLY A 72 9.68 -2.69 3.71
N LEU A 73 9.42 -1.39 3.62
CA LEU A 73 10.07 -0.36 4.44
C LEU A 73 9.01 0.47 5.15
N GLN A 74 9.27 0.78 6.42
CA GLN A 74 8.39 1.57 7.25
C GLN A 74 8.87 3.02 7.31
N GLY A 75 7.96 3.97 7.13
CA GLY A 75 8.21 5.38 7.40
C GLY A 75 8.13 5.70 8.90
N SER A 76 8.67 6.84 9.33
CA SER A 76 8.52 7.28 10.73
C SER A 76 7.07 7.61 11.11
N ASP A 77 6.18 7.77 10.13
CA ASP A 77 4.73 7.87 10.35
C ASP A 77 4.07 6.52 10.69
N GLY A 78 4.85 5.45 10.81
CA GLY A 78 4.41 4.12 11.18
C GLY A 78 3.92 3.26 10.01
N ARG A 79 3.77 3.84 8.81
CA ARG A 79 3.19 3.15 7.66
C ARG A 79 4.21 2.27 6.95
N MET A 80 3.86 1.03 6.69
CA MET A 80 4.61 0.12 5.82
C MET A 80 4.38 0.45 4.34
N VAL A 81 5.40 0.30 3.50
CA VAL A 81 5.33 0.48 2.04
C VAL A 81 6.10 -0.63 1.33
N GLU A 82 5.52 -1.18 0.27
CA GLU A 82 6.22 -2.09 -0.63
C GLU A 82 7.25 -1.34 -1.49
N ILE A 83 8.48 -1.85 -1.52
CA ILE A 83 9.56 -1.40 -2.38
C ILE A 83 9.95 -2.57 -3.28
N LYS A 84 9.72 -2.44 -4.59
CA LYS A 84 10.00 -3.52 -5.54
C LYS A 84 11.49 -3.72 -5.71
N SER A 85 11.85 -4.92 -6.18
CA SER A 85 13.23 -5.22 -6.55
C SER A 85 13.78 -4.17 -7.52
N GLY A 86 15.01 -3.73 -7.29
CA GLY A 86 15.66 -2.66 -8.06
C GLY A 86 15.22 -1.22 -7.72
N SER A 87 14.16 -1.04 -6.93
CA SER A 87 13.75 0.27 -6.41
C SER A 87 14.41 0.59 -5.06
N ARG A 88 14.38 1.87 -4.68
CA ARG A 88 14.79 2.35 -3.36
C ARG A 88 13.59 2.94 -2.63
N GLY A 89 13.56 2.80 -1.30
CA GLY A 89 12.63 3.58 -0.48
C GLY A 89 13.30 4.85 -0.02
N LEU A 90 12.61 5.99 -0.12
CA LEU A 90 13.04 7.24 0.47
C LEU A 90 11.92 7.80 1.35
N GLN A 91 12.30 8.39 2.47
CA GLN A 91 11.38 9.01 3.41
C GLN A 91 11.39 10.53 3.23
N GLY A 92 10.21 11.14 3.16
CA GLY A 92 10.07 12.60 3.23
C GLY A 92 10.09 13.15 4.65
N SER A 93 10.23 14.46 4.82
CA SER A 93 10.15 15.08 6.16
C SER A 93 8.75 14.96 6.77
N ASP A 94 7.73 14.63 5.98
CA ASP A 94 6.39 14.30 6.48
C ASP A 94 6.29 12.89 7.10
N GLY A 95 7.42 12.17 7.17
CA GLY A 95 7.51 10.84 7.76
C GLY A 95 7.13 9.70 6.82
N ARG A 96 6.58 10.00 5.63
CA ARG A 96 6.09 8.97 4.70
C ARG A 96 7.24 8.36 3.89
N MET A 97 7.29 7.03 3.87
CA MET A 97 8.13 6.26 2.96
C MET A 97 7.48 6.22 1.56
N VAL A 98 8.29 6.31 0.50
CA VAL A 98 7.82 6.14 -0.89
C VAL A 98 8.78 5.26 -1.69
N GLU A 99 8.25 4.51 -2.64
CA GLU A 99 9.04 3.80 -3.65
C GLU A 99 9.57 4.78 -4.70
N ILE A 100 10.88 4.76 -4.93
CA ILE A 100 11.57 5.43 -6.03
C ILE A 100 12.12 4.36 -6.96
N LYS A 101 11.55 4.28 -8.16
CA LYS A 101 11.92 3.32 -9.20
C LYS A 101 13.39 3.46 -9.60
N SER A 102 13.99 2.36 -10.07
CA SER A 102 15.34 2.40 -10.66
C SER A 102 15.44 3.48 -11.74
N GLY A 103 16.55 4.23 -11.73
CA GLY A 103 16.79 5.37 -12.61
C GLY A 103 16.07 6.66 -12.23
N TYR A 104 15.08 6.63 -11.32
CA TYR A 104 14.39 7.84 -10.88
C TYR A 104 15.19 8.54 -9.78
N ARG A 105 15.12 9.88 -9.76
CA ARG A 105 15.61 10.72 -8.67
C ARG A 105 14.49 10.98 -7.68
N GLY A 106 14.73 10.74 -6.39
CA GLY A 106 13.83 11.21 -5.34
C GLY A 106 13.98 12.72 -5.13
N VAL A 107 12.87 13.45 -5.11
CA VAL A 107 12.85 14.89 -4.83
C VAL A 107 11.74 15.18 -3.84
N GLN A 108 12.07 15.99 -2.83
CA GLN A 108 11.13 16.40 -1.80
C GLN A 108 10.49 17.75 -2.16
N GLY A 109 9.18 17.85 -1.99
CA GLY A 109 8.47 19.13 -2.05
C GLY A 109 8.52 19.88 -0.72
N SER A 110 8.14 21.16 -0.73
CA SER A 110 7.95 21.91 0.53
C SER A 110 6.78 21.38 1.36
N ASP A 111 5.90 20.56 0.77
CA ASP A 111 4.87 19.81 1.51
C ASP A 111 5.45 18.63 2.31
N GLY A 112 6.77 18.45 2.28
CA GLY A 112 7.49 17.39 2.98
C GLY A 112 7.50 16.05 2.25
N ARG A 113 6.73 15.89 1.16
CA ARG A 113 6.56 14.61 0.48
C ARG A 113 7.66 14.34 -0.54
N MET A 114 8.16 13.11 -0.52
CA MET A 114 9.06 12.60 -1.56
C MET A 114 8.28 12.12 -2.79
N VAL A 115 8.81 12.39 -3.98
CA VAL A 115 8.32 11.82 -5.25
C VAL A 115 9.49 11.37 -6.13
N GLY A 116 9.23 10.40 -7.01
CA GLY A 116 10.17 10.01 -8.06
C GLY A 116 10.05 10.88 -9.30
N ILE A 117 11.17 11.49 -9.70
CA ILE A 117 11.32 12.21 -10.96
C ILE A 117 12.04 11.33 -11.97
N ALA A 118 11.40 11.10 -13.12
CA ALA A 118 11.91 10.21 -14.16
C ALA A 118 13.19 10.76 -14.82
N PRO A 119 14.04 9.90 -15.39
CA PRO A 119 15.16 10.34 -16.23
C PRO A 119 14.72 11.34 -17.30
N GLY A 120 15.51 12.40 -17.49
CA GLY A 120 15.21 13.46 -18.48
C GLY A 120 14.07 14.41 -18.11
N LYS A 121 13.37 14.18 -17.00
CA LYS A 121 12.30 15.07 -16.52
C LYS A 121 12.82 16.10 -15.52
N ARG A 122 12.20 17.29 -15.57
CA ARG A 122 12.44 18.34 -14.58
C ARG A 122 11.46 18.17 -13.43
N ALA A 123 11.93 18.51 -12.24
CA ALA A 123 11.12 18.53 -11.04
C ALA A 123 10.49 19.93 -10.93
N VAL A 124 9.17 20.00 -10.90
CA VAL A 124 8.43 21.27 -10.76
C VAL A 124 7.47 21.15 -9.59
N GLN A 125 7.45 22.18 -8.75
CA GLN A 125 6.59 22.24 -7.59
C GLN A 125 5.25 22.88 -7.95
N ASP A 126 4.15 22.30 -7.50
CA ASP A 126 2.82 22.92 -7.60
C ASP A 126 2.55 23.88 -6.43
N ALA A 127 1.45 24.62 -6.50
CA ALA A 127 1.06 25.61 -5.49
C ALA A 127 0.83 25.00 -4.09
N ASN A 128 0.58 23.69 -4.01
CA ASN A 128 0.42 22.96 -2.74
C ASN A 128 1.76 22.43 -2.21
N GLY A 129 2.87 22.80 -2.85
CA GLY A 129 4.20 22.41 -2.45
C GLY A 129 4.64 21.04 -2.93
N ARG A 130 3.83 20.33 -3.75
CA ARG A 130 4.12 18.96 -4.18
C ARG A 130 4.93 18.95 -5.48
N MET A 131 5.95 18.10 -5.53
CA MET A 131 6.79 17.92 -6.71
C MET A 131 6.12 17.07 -7.79
N ARG A 132 6.34 17.42 -9.07
CA ARG A 132 5.79 16.74 -10.25
C ARG A 132 6.84 16.61 -11.36
N ASN A 133 6.66 15.61 -12.21
CA ASN A 133 7.42 15.45 -13.45
C ASN A 133 6.95 16.46 -14.50
N LYS A 134 7.89 17.19 -15.12
CA LYS A 134 7.66 18.01 -16.32
C LYS A 134 8.63 17.58 -17.42
#